data_AF-A0A938BPF6-F1
#
_entry.id   AF-A0A938BPF6-F1
#
_cell.length_a   1.000
_cell.length_b   1.000
_cell.length_c   1.000
_cell.angle_alpha   90.00
_cell.angle_beta   90.00
_cell.angle_gamma   90.00
#
_symmetry.space_group_name_H-M   'P 1'
#
loop_
_entity.id
_entity.type
_entity.pdbx_description
1 polymer ?
#
loop_
_entity_poly.entity_id
_entity_poly.type
_entity_poly.pdbx_seq_one_letter_code
_entity_poly.pdbx_strand_id
1 'polypeptide(L)'
;MPIDPVRRIAKWDAKYDTTLIKTNLDKMRPTMLANVTAVYPMIASMELQVKQVLDGAGVPTTDYPGYLSFGREIWALTRRDISGESLAQAVAILVTKWTARGYTAAVLQAIRTDVFNVGAPIAP
;
A
#
# COMPACT_ATOMS: atom_id res chain seq x y z
N MET A 1 -13.93 -25.73 20.40
CA MET A 1 -15.21 -25.82 19.66
C MET A 1 -14.87 -26.21 18.23
N PRO A 2 -15.42 -27.31 17.68
CA PRO A 2 -15.14 -27.72 16.30
C PRO A 2 -15.61 -26.64 15.32
N ILE A 3 -14.88 -26.46 14.21
CA ILE A 3 -15.31 -25.57 13.13
C ILE A 3 -16.51 -26.23 12.44
N ASP A 4 -17.69 -25.63 12.59
CA ASP A 4 -18.92 -26.10 11.96
C ASP A 4 -19.11 -25.44 10.57
N PRO A 5 -19.01 -26.21 9.47
CA PRO A 5 -19.19 -25.68 8.13
C PRO A 5 -20.62 -25.21 7.85
N VAL A 6 -21.65 -25.84 8.44
CA VAL A 6 -23.05 -25.49 8.22
C VAL A 6 -23.34 -24.10 8.79
N ARG A 7 -22.86 -23.84 10.00
CA ARG A 7 -22.94 -22.51 10.62
C ARG A 7 -22.24 -21.43 9.79
N ARG A 8 -21.11 -21.76 9.12
CA ARG A 8 -20.39 -20.81 8.25
C ARG A 8 -21.18 -20.50 6.98
N ILE A 9 -21.79 -21.52 6.36
CA ILE A 9 -22.61 -21.36 5.15
C ILE A 9 -23.86 -20.54 5.46
N ALA A 10 -24.60 -20.86 6.51
CA ALA A 10 -25.80 -20.11 6.91
C ALA A 10 -25.48 -18.63 7.22
N LYS A 11 -24.36 -18.37 7.89
CA LYS A 11 -23.89 -17.00 8.15
C LYS A 11 -23.45 -16.27 6.87
N TRP A 12 -22.94 -17.00 5.88
CA TRP A 12 -22.60 -16.42 4.58
C TRP A 12 -23.87 -16.07 3.80
N ASP A 13 -24.83 -16.99 3.70
CA ASP A 13 -26.10 -16.80 3.00
C ASP A 13 -26.87 -15.58 3.53
N ALA A 14 -26.99 -15.47 4.86
CA ALA A 14 -27.62 -14.31 5.50
C ALA A 14 -26.89 -12.97 5.25
N LYS A 15 -25.57 -12.99 5.01
CA LYS A 15 -24.81 -11.78 4.66
C LYS A 15 -24.95 -11.40 3.18
N TYR A 16 -25.23 -12.38 2.33
CA TYR A 16 -25.31 -12.23 0.87
C TYR A 16 -26.73 -11.96 0.36
N ASP A 17 -27.64 -11.55 1.24
CA ASP A 17 -28.90 -10.94 0.84
C ASP A 17 -28.63 -9.65 0.04
N THR A 18 -28.92 -9.72 -1.26
CA THR A 18 -28.64 -8.64 -2.22
C THR A 18 -29.45 -7.37 -1.96
N THR A 19 -30.62 -7.50 -1.31
CA THR A 19 -31.45 -6.35 -0.92
C THR A 19 -30.76 -5.58 0.20
N LEU A 20 -30.33 -6.29 1.25
CA LEU A 20 -29.60 -5.69 2.37
C LEU A 20 -28.26 -5.10 1.91
N ILE A 21 -27.55 -5.79 1.01
CA ILE A 21 -26.30 -5.29 0.43
C ILE A 21 -26.54 -3.96 -0.28
N LYS A 22 -27.54 -3.87 -1.17
CA LYS A 22 -27.83 -2.62 -1.89
C LYS A 22 -28.12 -1.48 -0.91
N THR A 23 -29.04 -1.70 0.03
CA THR A 23 -29.41 -0.69 1.03
C THR A 23 -28.21 -0.21 1.84
N ASN A 24 -27.32 -1.12 2.23
CA ASN A 24 -26.11 -0.76 2.98
C ASN A 24 -25.10 0.01 2.11
N LEU A 25 -24.88 -0.41 0.86
CA LEU A 25 -24.00 0.29 -0.07
C LEU A 25 -24.50 1.70 -0.38
N ASP A 26 -25.80 1.89 -0.59
CA ASP A 26 -26.38 3.22 -0.84
C ASP A 26 -26.14 4.17 0.34
N LYS A 27 -26.29 3.67 1.58
CA LYS A 27 -26.00 4.45 2.79
C LYS A 27 -24.52 4.80 2.93
N MET A 28 -23.62 3.88 2.57
CA MET A 28 -22.17 4.07 2.70
C MET A 28 -21.56 4.90 1.56
N ARG A 29 -22.21 4.92 0.39
CA ARG A 29 -21.68 5.53 -0.84
C ARG A 29 -21.19 6.96 -0.65
N PRO A 30 -21.89 7.89 0.02
CA PRO A 30 -21.39 9.25 0.20
C PRO A 30 -20.05 9.31 0.94
N THR A 31 -19.91 8.56 2.04
CA THR A 31 -18.67 8.49 2.82
C THR A 31 -17.55 7.78 2.04
N MET A 32 -17.87 6.69 1.32
CA MET A 32 -16.90 6.01 0.47
C MET A 32 -16.38 6.93 -0.63
N LEU A 33 -17.28 7.68 -1.28
CA LEU A 33 -16.92 8.66 -2.31
C LEU A 33 -16.04 9.78 -1.74
N ALA A 34 -16.40 10.35 -0.58
CA ALA A 34 -15.57 11.36 0.07
C ALA A 34 -14.15 10.85 0.36
N ASN A 35 -14.04 9.62 0.88
CA ASN A 35 -12.75 9.00 1.17
C ASN A 35 -11.89 8.79 -0.09
N VAL A 36 -12.46 8.24 -1.16
CA VAL A 36 -11.69 8.02 -2.40
C VAL A 36 -11.32 9.32 -3.09
N THR A 37 -12.22 10.32 -3.10
CA THR A 37 -11.93 11.65 -3.66
C THR A 37 -10.77 12.33 -2.92
N ALA A 38 -10.66 12.14 -1.61
CA ALA A 38 -9.54 12.67 -0.84
C ALA A 38 -8.22 11.91 -1.10
N VAL A 39 -8.28 10.57 -1.21
CA VAL A 39 -7.08 9.72 -1.18
C VAL A 39 -6.51 9.43 -2.57
N TYR A 40 -7.35 9.26 -3.58
CA TYR A 40 -6.92 8.80 -4.91
C TYR A 40 -5.98 9.79 -5.62
N PRO A 41 -6.17 11.12 -5.53
CA PRO A 41 -5.21 12.07 -6.07
C PRO A 41 -3.83 11.95 -5.39
N MET A 42 -3.81 11.71 -4.08
CA MET A 42 -2.57 11.59 -3.30
C MET A 42 -1.77 10.34 -3.71
N ILE A 43 -2.43 9.18 -3.81
CA ILE A 43 -1.75 7.94 -4.20
C ILE A 43 -1.30 8.00 -5.67
N ALA A 44 -2.10 8.59 -6.57
CA ALA A 44 -1.71 8.78 -7.96
C ALA A 44 -0.48 9.70 -8.10
N SER A 45 -0.41 10.77 -7.32
CA SER A 45 0.74 11.66 -7.27
C SER A 45 2.00 10.95 -6.74
N MET A 46 1.88 10.17 -5.67
CA MET A 46 3.00 9.36 -5.16
C MET A 46 3.48 8.33 -6.17
N GLU A 47 2.56 7.61 -6.84
CA GLU A 47 2.92 6.64 -7.87
C GLU A 47 3.60 7.27 -9.08
N LEU A 48 3.22 8.51 -9.43
CA LEU A 48 3.89 9.28 -10.47
C LEU A 48 5.34 9.63 -10.07
N GLN A 49 5.56 10.05 -8.82
CA GLN A 49 6.91 10.33 -8.30
C GLN A 49 7.78 9.07 -8.28
N VAL A 50 7.22 7.92 -7.87
CA VAL A 50 7.93 6.63 -7.96
C VAL A 50 8.32 6.33 -9.40
N LYS A 51 7.40 6.47 -10.36
CA LYS A 51 7.72 6.25 -11.79
C LYS A 51 8.84 7.16 -12.29
N GLN A 52 8.86 8.43 -11.88
CA GLN A 52 9.94 9.36 -12.25
C GLN A 52 11.31 8.86 -11.75
N VAL A 53 11.39 8.31 -10.54
CA VAL A 53 12.61 7.67 -10.03
C VAL A 53 13.00 6.45 -10.87
N LEU A 54 12.02 5.62 -11.25
CA LEU A 54 12.26 4.42 -12.08
C LEU A 54 12.73 4.77 -13.49
N ASP A 55 12.10 5.75 -14.12
CA ASP A 55 12.45 6.27 -15.43
C ASP A 55 13.89 6.81 -15.40
N GLY A 56 14.24 7.60 -14.38
CA GLY A 56 15.60 8.13 -14.19
C GLY A 56 16.66 7.06 -13.93
N ALA A 57 16.28 5.94 -13.32
CA ALA A 57 17.16 4.80 -13.06
C ALA A 57 17.22 3.80 -14.23
N GLY A 58 16.48 4.02 -15.32
CA GLY A 58 16.45 3.12 -16.48
C GLY A 58 15.84 1.75 -16.19
N VAL A 59 14.90 1.67 -15.23
CA VAL A 59 14.24 0.41 -14.88
C VAL A 59 13.30 -0.02 -16.01
N PRO A 60 13.26 -1.30 -16.41
CA PRO A 60 12.28 -1.79 -17.38
C PRO A 60 10.85 -1.67 -16.84
N THR A 61 9.91 -1.27 -17.70
CA THR A 61 8.48 -1.10 -17.32
C THR A 61 7.83 -2.37 -16.80
N THR A 62 8.33 -3.54 -17.20
CA THR A 62 7.92 -4.85 -16.68
C THR A 62 8.11 -4.96 -15.16
N ASP A 63 9.10 -4.28 -14.60
CA ASP A 63 9.43 -4.34 -13.17
C ASP A 63 8.72 -3.27 -12.34
N TYR A 64 8.07 -2.30 -12.98
CA TYR A 64 7.40 -1.18 -12.29
C TYR A 64 6.38 -1.61 -11.25
N PRO A 65 5.53 -2.64 -11.47
CA PRO A 65 4.55 -3.06 -10.48
C PRO A 65 5.18 -3.43 -9.13
N GLY A 66 6.40 -3.99 -9.12
CA GLY A 66 7.12 -4.34 -7.90
C GLY A 66 7.55 -3.10 -7.11
N TYR A 67 8.22 -2.16 -7.79
CA TYR A 67 8.65 -0.90 -7.18
C TYR A 67 7.48 -0.01 -6.74
N LEU A 68 6.39 0.02 -7.51
CA LEU A 68 5.15 0.70 -7.11
C LEU A 68 4.53 0.07 -5.86
N SER A 69 4.58 -1.26 -5.75
CA SER A 69 4.12 -1.96 -4.55
C SER A 69 4.97 -1.59 -3.33
N PHE A 70 6.29 -1.52 -3.47
CA PHE A 70 7.19 -1.00 -2.43
C PHE A 70 6.81 0.43 -2.00
N GLY A 71 6.64 1.35 -2.96
CA GLY A 71 6.21 2.72 -2.67
C GLY A 71 4.87 2.79 -1.93
N ARG A 72 3.87 1.99 -2.34
CA ARG A 72 2.57 1.90 -1.67
C ARG A 72 2.67 1.39 -0.23
N GLU A 73 3.59 0.48 0.06
CA GLU A 73 3.83 0.01 1.43
C GLU A 73 4.37 1.12 2.32
N ILE A 74 5.32 1.93 1.83
CA ILE A 74 5.83 3.11 2.57
C ILE A 74 4.69 4.13 2.77
N TRP A 75 3.95 4.45 1.71
CA TRP A 75 2.81 5.37 1.77
C TRP A 75 1.74 4.91 2.77
N ALA A 76 1.49 3.61 2.87
CA ALA A 76 0.57 3.06 3.86
C ALA A 76 1.06 3.26 5.31
N LEU A 77 2.37 3.23 5.55
CA LEU A 77 2.96 3.52 6.86
C LEU A 77 2.85 5.01 7.21
N THR A 78 3.14 5.91 6.26
CA THR A 78 3.02 7.37 6.50
C THR A 78 1.58 7.79 6.75
N ARG A 79 0.61 7.17 6.06
CA ARG A 79 -0.83 7.36 6.29
C ARG A 79 -1.32 6.84 7.65
N ARG A 80 -0.50 6.07 8.38
CA ARG A 80 -0.74 5.61 9.76
C ARG A 80 0.06 6.42 10.78
N ASP A 81 0.55 7.60 10.38
CA ASP A 81 1.34 8.53 11.20
C ASP A 81 2.65 7.93 11.74
N ILE A 82 3.17 6.88 11.10
CA ILE A 82 4.50 6.34 11.38
C ILE A 82 5.52 7.27 10.75
N SER A 83 6.43 7.80 11.56
CA SER A 83 7.40 8.83 11.16
C SER A 83 8.74 8.67 11.88
N GLY A 84 9.73 9.48 11.50
CA GLY A 84 11.05 9.51 12.13
C GLY A 84 11.80 8.19 12.02
N GLU A 85 12.53 7.83 13.08
CA GLU A 85 13.34 6.61 13.13
C GLU A 85 12.50 5.34 12.97
N SER A 86 11.29 5.30 13.52
CA SER A 86 10.38 4.15 13.38
C SER A 86 10.00 3.91 11.91
N LEU A 87 9.80 4.98 11.13
CA LEU A 87 9.58 4.86 9.69
C LEU A 87 10.85 4.40 8.99
N ALA A 88 12.02 4.97 9.33
CA ALA A 88 13.30 4.57 8.73
C ALA A 88 13.61 3.08 8.92
N GLN A 89 13.38 2.54 10.13
CA GLN A 89 13.54 1.11 10.42
C GLN A 89 12.54 0.24 9.65
N ALA A 90 11.26 0.63 9.62
CA ALA A 90 10.25 -0.10 8.86
C ALA A 90 10.57 -0.12 7.36
N VAL A 91 11.04 0.99 6.80
CA VAL A 91 11.45 1.05 5.39
C VAL A 91 12.72 0.23 5.13
N ALA A 92 13.67 0.18 6.07
CA ALA A 92 14.84 -0.69 5.93
C ALA A 92 14.45 -2.17 5.80
N ILE A 93 13.48 -2.64 6.60
CA ILE A 93 12.91 -3.99 6.47
C ILE A 93 12.27 -4.19 5.09
N LEU A 94 11.54 -3.19 4.58
CA LEU A 94 10.97 -3.24 3.24
C LEU A 94 12.06 -3.31 2.15
N VAL A 95 13.14 -2.55 2.26
CA VAL A 95 14.26 -2.62 1.32
C VAL A 95 14.83 -4.04 1.29
N THR A 96 15.14 -4.64 2.45
CA THR A 96 15.62 -6.02 2.52
C THR A 96 14.64 -7.01 1.89
N LYS A 97 13.34 -6.88 2.18
CA LYS A 97 12.29 -7.75 1.63
C LYS A 97 12.22 -7.67 0.11
N TRP A 98 12.26 -6.48 -0.47
CA TRP A 98 12.13 -6.30 -1.92
C TRP A 98 13.44 -6.61 -2.65
N THR A 99 14.59 -6.37 -2.04
CA THR A 99 15.87 -6.86 -2.55
C THR A 99 15.91 -8.39 -2.60
N ALA A 100 15.39 -9.08 -1.58
CA ALA A 100 15.27 -10.54 -1.59
C ALA A 100 14.33 -11.08 -2.69
N ARG A 101 13.47 -10.23 -3.28
CA ARG A 101 12.62 -10.56 -4.43
C ARG A 101 13.27 -10.24 -5.79
N GLY A 102 14.52 -9.78 -5.80
CA GLY A 102 15.28 -9.51 -7.02
C GLY A 102 15.28 -8.03 -7.46
N TYR A 103 14.75 -7.10 -6.66
CA TYR A 103 14.76 -5.68 -7.00
C TYR A 103 16.05 -4.98 -6.55
N THR A 104 16.50 -4.01 -7.33
CA THR A 104 17.76 -3.29 -7.12
C THR A 104 17.69 -2.41 -5.88
N ALA A 105 18.56 -2.68 -4.90
CA ALA A 105 18.59 -1.96 -3.62
C ALA A 105 18.77 -0.44 -3.78
N ALA A 106 19.63 0.00 -4.71
CA ALA A 106 19.85 1.42 -4.98
C ALA A 106 18.56 2.14 -5.44
N VAL A 107 17.75 1.49 -6.28
CA VAL A 107 16.47 2.05 -6.75
C VAL A 107 15.45 2.12 -5.62
N LEU A 108 15.37 1.09 -4.76
CA LEU A 108 14.50 1.10 -3.58
C LEU A 108 14.89 2.22 -2.60
N GLN A 109 16.19 2.44 -2.41
CA GLN A 109 16.72 3.52 -1.56
C GLN A 109 16.49 4.91 -2.16
N ALA A 110 16.55 5.04 -3.50
CA ALA A 110 16.19 6.26 -4.20
C ALA A 110 14.69 6.58 -3.99
N ILE A 111 13.80 5.60 -4.18
CA ILE A 111 12.36 5.79 -3.89
C ILE A 111 12.13 6.25 -2.45
N ARG A 112 12.79 5.60 -1.47
CA ARG A 112 12.70 5.98 -0.05
C ARG A 112 13.08 7.45 0.17
N THR A 113 14.14 7.93 -0.49
CA THR A 113 14.71 9.25 -0.26
C THR A 113 13.98 10.32 -1.06
N ASP A 114 13.80 10.11 -2.37
CA ASP A 114 13.33 11.12 -3.30
C ASP A 114 11.80 11.30 -3.27
N VAL A 115 11.05 10.24 -2.94
CA VAL A 115 9.58 10.26 -2.88
C VAL A 115 9.09 10.50 -1.45
N PHE A 116 9.73 9.87 -0.45
CA PHE A 116 9.25 9.90 0.93
C PHE A 116 10.10 10.72 1.88
N ASN A 117 11.26 11.24 1.45
CA ASN A 117 12.20 11.97 2.29
C ASN A 117 12.58 11.20 3.57
N VAL A 118 12.75 9.88 3.45
CA VAL A 118 13.11 9.00 4.57
C VAL A 118 14.61 8.67 4.49
N GLY A 119 15.35 9.05 5.53
CA GLY A 119 16.77 8.71 5.67
C GLY A 119 16.99 7.21 5.91
N ALA A 120 18.26 6.79 5.89
CA ALA A 120 18.62 5.48 6.43
C ALA A 120 18.41 5.48 7.96
N PRO A 121 18.03 4.34 8.56
CA PRO A 121 17.93 4.24 10.02
C PRO A 121 19.29 4.50 10.67
N ILE A 122 19.26 5.10 11.86
CA ILE A 122 20.47 5.48 12.61
C ILE A 122 21.06 4.26 13.33
N ALA A 123 20.21 3.31 13.73
CA ALA A 123 20.62 2.06 14.38
C ALA A 123 20.30 0.83 13.50
N PRO A 124 21.15 -0.21 13.54
CA PRO A 124 20.92 -1.47 12.81
C PRO A 124 19.71 -2.27 13.33
#